data_AF-A0A2N0VYH5-F1
#
_entry.id   AF-A0A2N0VYH5-F1
#
_cell.length_a   1.000
_cell.length_b   1.000
_cell.length_c   1.000
_cell.angle_alpha   90.00
_cell.angle_beta   90.00
_cell.angle_gamma   90.00
#
_symmetry.space_group_name_H-M   'P 1'
#
loop_
_entity.id
_entity.type
_entity.pdbx_description
1 polymer ?
#
loop_
_entity_poly.entity_id
_entity_poly.type
_entity_poly.pdbx_seq_one_letter_code
_entity_poly.pdbx_strand_id
1 'polypeptide(L)'
;MNVMSKLFDATALRRLFKSEVDENTEIEFHFDSLSNKWRKNKNNTWTNEIKKDGDIAFYGFLESSFIHETRFKYTNVSMMNRDAVFQKKDLKDLPSDLVCSIGDILKKNPDYFSKIQYYYPIFKKKIRGSDEEEDVLADRPLFIFEVEGKKLSTYEMSSGEFIVTSLVEYINCELEKIKYNKSKSNNKLHEVSIGIIDEIEVGLHPAALNRLISYLSELCGTHKVCLFLSTHSTNTLLKVKK
;
A
#
# COMPACT_ATOMS: atom_id res chain seq x y z
N MET A 1 9.81 1.91 11.14
CA MET A 1 9.78 1.67 9.67
C MET A 1 9.34 2.91 8.90
N ASN A 2 8.26 3.60 9.34
CA ASN A 2 7.68 4.76 8.66
C ASN A 2 8.64 5.92 8.32
N VAL A 3 9.68 6.16 9.11
CA VAL A 3 10.73 7.17 8.80
C VAL A 3 11.37 6.92 7.43
N MET A 4 11.62 5.65 7.07
CA MET A 4 12.25 5.28 5.79
C MET A 4 11.41 5.67 4.58
N SER A 5 10.10 5.86 4.73
CA SER A 5 9.26 6.30 3.62
C SER A 5 9.65 7.66 3.07
N LYS A 6 10.40 8.48 3.83
CA LYS A 6 11.00 9.72 3.33
C LYS A 6 11.91 9.51 2.11
N LEU A 7 12.50 8.32 1.98
CA LEU A 7 13.37 7.98 0.85
C LEU A 7 12.63 7.92 -0.49
N PHE A 8 11.30 7.74 -0.49
CA PHE A 8 10.50 7.65 -1.72
C PHE A 8 9.26 8.54 -1.74
N ASP A 9 8.75 8.98 -0.58
CA ASP A 9 7.68 9.97 -0.41
C ASP A 9 8.24 11.23 0.26
N ALA A 10 8.39 12.31 -0.53
CA ALA A 10 8.93 13.58 -0.04
C ALA A 10 8.09 14.20 1.09
N THR A 11 6.81 13.85 1.18
CA THR A 11 5.86 14.38 2.16
C THR A 11 5.72 13.52 3.42
N ALA A 12 6.35 12.34 3.45
CA ALA A 12 6.21 11.34 4.52
C ALA A 12 6.42 11.91 5.93
N LEU A 13 7.53 12.63 6.15
CA LEU A 13 7.84 13.19 7.48
C LEU A 13 6.77 14.17 7.96
N ARG A 14 6.24 15.00 7.06
CA ARG A 14 5.15 15.95 7.37
C ARG A 14 3.83 15.24 7.68
N ARG A 15 3.55 14.15 6.95
CA ARG A 15 2.29 13.40 7.07
C ARG A 15 2.26 12.50 8.31
N LEU A 16 3.38 11.82 8.60
CA LEU A 16 3.45 10.77 9.62
C LEU A 16 4.01 11.26 10.95
N PHE A 17 4.83 12.31 10.98
CA PHE A 17 5.54 12.78 12.19
C PHE A 17 5.17 14.23 12.53
N LYS A 18 3.87 14.49 12.72
CA LYS A 18 3.34 15.84 13.03
C LYS A 18 3.49 16.19 14.52
N SER A 19 3.11 15.28 15.42
CA SER A 19 2.92 15.52 16.85
C SER A 19 4.01 14.93 17.77
N GLU A 20 4.80 13.95 17.31
CA GLU A 20 5.64 13.11 18.19
C GLU A 20 7.13 13.52 18.23
N VAL A 21 7.42 14.82 18.07
CA VAL A 21 8.80 15.24 17.78
C VAL A 21 9.08 16.65 18.28
N ASP A 22 10.14 16.80 19.08
CA ASP A 22 10.64 18.05 19.66
C ASP A 22 11.71 18.73 18.76
N GLU A 23 12.20 19.91 19.16
CA GLU A 23 13.20 20.69 18.39
C GLU A 23 14.57 20.00 18.31
N ASN A 24 14.81 19.00 19.15
CA ASN A 24 16.06 18.22 19.17
C ASN A 24 15.99 16.99 18.27
N THR A 25 14.82 16.69 17.70
CA THR A 25 14.70 15.49 16.89
C THR A 25 15.31 15.70 15.50
N GLU A 26 16.21 14.79 15.17
CA GLU A 26 16.88 14.72 13.88
C GLU A 26 16.78 13.32 13.28
N ILE A 27 16.74 13.27 11.96
CA ILE A 27 16.76 12.04 11.17
C ILE A 27 17.88 12.19 10.16
N GLU A 28 18.84 11.28 10.20
CA GLU A 28 19.95 11.27 9.26
C GLU A 28 19.94 10.00 8.42
N PHE A 29 20.05 10.17 7.11
CA PHE A 29 20.18 9.09 6.15
C PHE A 29 21.58 9.13 5.54
N HIS A 30 22.24 7.97 5.48
CA HIS A 30 23.52 7.79 4.83
C HIS A 30 23.37 6.69 3.78
N PHE A 31 23.78 6.96 2.55
CA PHE A 31 23.77 6.00 1.45
C PHE A 31 24.93 6.29 0.51
N ASP A 32 25.86 5.34 0.37
CA ASP A 32 27.14 5.53 -0.31
C ASP A 32 27.87 6.80 0.18
N SER A 33 28.10 7.77 -0.70
CA SER A 33 28.73 9.06 -0.37
C SER A 33 27.73 10.15 0.02
N LEU A 34 26.42 9.89 -0.10
CA LEU A 34 25.35 10.85 0.14
C LEU A 34 24.94 10.84 1.61
N SER A 35 24.64 12.03 2.12
CA SER A 35 24.07 12.21 3.44
C SER A 35 22.97 13.26 3.41
N ASN A 36 21.84 12.94 4.04
CA ASN A 36 20.72 13.85 4.23
C ASN A 36 20.33 13.92 5.70
N LYS A 37 20.37 15.12 6.28
CA LYS A 37 19.98 15.36 7.67
C LYS A 37 18.71 16.21 7.74
N TRP A 38 17.63 15.63 8.24
CA TRP A 38 16.35 16.28 8.42
C TRP A 38 16.15 16.68 9.89
N ARG A 39 15.88 17.96 10.13
CA ARG A 39 15.51 18.48 11.46
C ARG A 39 14.13 19.13 11.39
N LYS A 40 13.40 19.07 12.49
CA LYS A 40 12.16 19.83 12.66
C LYS A 40 12.50 21.29 13.01
N ASN A 41 11.96 22.22 12.23
CA ASN A 41 12.14 23.64 12.49
C ASN A 41 11.06 24.18 13.46
N LYS A 42 11.25 25.43 13.91
CA LYS A 42 10.34 26.14 14.83
C LYS A 42 8.89 26.25 14.34
N ASN A 43 8.66 26.09 13.03
CA ASN A 43 7.32 26.10 12.44
C ASN A 43 6.66 24.71 12.39
N ASN A 44 7.22 23.72 13.11
CA ASN A 44 6.79 22.32 13.08
C ASN A 44 6.85 21.68 11.68
N THR A 45 7.77 22.15 10.83
CA THR A 45 8.01 21.58 9.50
C THR A 45 9.39 20.94 9.41
N TRP A 46 9.53 19.94 8.54
CA TRP A 46 10.79 19.22 8.35
C TRP A 46 11.64 19.90 7.28
N THR A 47 12.89 20.23 7.62
CA THR A 47 13.86 20.85 6.71
C THR A 47 15.10 19.98 6.60
N ASN A 48 15.62 19.85 5.37
CA ASN A 48 16.90 19.19 5.14
C ASN A 48 18.03 20.20 5.42
N GLU A 49 18.76 20.01 6.52
CA GLU A 49 19.85 20.87 6.96
C GLU A 49 21.17 20.55 6.25
N ILE A 50 21.35 19.31 5.77
CA ILE A 50 22.58 18.86 5.10
C ILE A 50 22.22 18.15 3.80
N LYS A 51 22.53 18.77 2.66
CA LYS A 51 22.63 18.09 1.37
C LYS A 51 24.10 18.03 0.98
N LYS A 52 24.76 16.91 1.28
CA LYS A 52 26.06 16.63 0.68
C LYS A 52 25.82 15.85 -0.62
N ASP A 53 26.23 16.42 -1.74
CA ASP A 53 26.25 15.81 -3.07
C ASP A 53 24.89 15.37 -3.69
N GLY A 54 23.75 15.59 -3.01
CA GLY A 54 22.41 15.34 -3.57
C GLY A 54 21.32 15.01 -2.53
N ASP A 55 20.14 14.64 -3.01
CA ASP A 55 19.07 14.03 -2.18
C ASP A 55 19.10 12.51 -2.31
N ILE A 56 18.93 11.83 -1.19
CA ILE A 56 18.75 10.38 -1.13
C ILE A 56 17.31 10.05 -1.49
N ALA A 57 17.09 9.64 -2.74
CA ALA A 57 15.77 9.36 -3.28
C ALA A 57 15.72 8.04 -4.06
N PHE A 58 14.79 7.17 -3.67
CA PHE A 58 14.48 5.89 -4.30
C PHE A 58 13.08 5.91 -4.92
N TYR A 59 12.80 4.90 -5.75
CA TYR A 59 11.42 4.49 -6.04
C TYR A 59 10.91 3.63 -4.89
N GLY A 60 9.64 3.74 -4.54
CA GLY A 60 9.09 2.93 -3.48
C GLY A 60 7.66 3.23 -3.12
N PHE A 61 7.14 2.43 -2.19
CA PHE A 61 5.78 2.52 -1.69
C PHE A 61 5.70 2.14 -0.20
N LEU A 62 4.65 2.58 0.47
CA LEU A 62 4.40 2.34 1.89
C LEU A 62 2.93 1.94 2.11
N GLU A 63 2.74 0.73 2.61
CA GLU A 63 1.49 0.27 3.21
C GLU A 63 1.62 0.34 4.75
N SER A 64 1.11 1.41 5.36
CA SER A 64 1.26 1.69 6.80
C SER A 64 0.23 0.95 7.69
N SER A 65 0.50 0.90 9.00
CA SER A 65 -0.30 0.24 10.06
C SER A 65 -1.82 0.37 9.93
N PHE A 66 -2.50 -0.67 10.39
CA PHE A 66 -3.95 -0.79 10.57
C PHE A 66 -4.56 0.44 11.27
N ILE A 67 -3.86 1.02 12.26
CA ILE A 67 -4.33 2.14 13.10
C ILE A 67 -4.41 3.46 12.32
N HIS A 68 -3.61 3.63 11.26
CA HIS A 68 -3.64 4.81 10.40
C HIS A 68 -4.49 4.62 9.14
N GLU A 69 -5.37 3.60 9.15
CA GLU A 69 -6.55 3.42 8.29
C GLU A 69 -6.33 3.56 6.77
N THR A 70 -5.29 2.93 6.22
CA THR A 70 -5.13 2.90 4.75
C THR A 70 -5.86 1.74 4.06
N ARG A 71 -5.99 0.57 4.72
CA ARG A 71 -6.63 -0.63 4.15
C ARG A 71 -8.16 -0.61 4.21
N PHE A 72 -8.73 -0.17 5.34
CA PHE A 72 -10.18 -0.29 5.64
C PHE A 72 -10.95 1.02 5.52
N LYS A 73 -10.31 2.06 4.96
CA LYS A 73 -10.83 3.43 4.89
C LYS A 73 -12.26 3.50 4.32
N TYR A 74 -12.59 2.60 3.39
CA TYR A 74 -13.85 2.59 2.66
C TYR A 74 -14.73 1.36 2.92
N THR A 75 -14.42 0.52 3.90
CA THR A 75 -15.18 -0.70 4.19
C THR A 75 -16.04 -0.58 5.46
N ASN A 76 -16.50 0.63 5.78
CA ASN A 76 -17.32 0.87 6.97
C ASN A 76 -18.82 0.68 6.69
N VAL A 77 -19.61 0.47 7.75
CA VAL A 77 -21.06 0.20 7.65
C VAL A 77 -21.82 1.33 6.93
N SER A 78 -21.37 2.59 7.08
CA SER A 78 -22.01 3.72 6.39
C SER A 78 -21.85 3.66 4.87
N MET A 79 -20.81 2.98 4.39
CA MET A 79 -20.56 2.78 2.96
C MET A 79 -21.31 1.59 2.38
N MET A 80 -21.62 0.55 3.18
CA MET A 80 -22.45 -0.59 2.77
C MET A 80 -23.77 -0.17 2.10
N ASN A 81 -24.47 0.78 2.73
CA ASN A 81 -25.74 1.28 2.22
C ASN A 81 -25.59 2.12 0.95
N ARG A 82 -24.41 2.72 0.72
CA ARG A 82 -24.10 3.52 -0.47
C ARG A 82 -23.60 2.66 -1.63
N ASP A 83 -22.95 1.52 -1.36
CA ASP A 83 -22.52 0.57 -2.39
C ASP A 83 -23.65 -0.13 -3.13
N ALA A 84 -24.85 -0.21 -2.53
CA ALA A 84 -26.05 -0.58 -3.26
C ALA A 84 -26.40 0.42 -4.40
N VAL A 85 -25.90 1.68 -4.31
CA VAL A 85 -26.16 2.78 -5.25
C VAL A 85 -25.01 2.97 -6.25
N PHE A 86 -23.78 2.57 -5.91
CA PHE A 86 -22.61 2.62 -6.81
C PHE A 86 -22.69 1.52 -7.89
N GLN A 87 -23.65 1.70 -8.80
CA GLN A 87 -23.89 0.82 -9.94
C GLN A 87 -22.65 0.71 -10.83
N LYS A 88 -22.01 -0.46 -10.82
CA LYS A 88 -21.54 -1.36 -11.91
C LYS A 88 -20.95 -0.79 -13.23
N LYS A 89 -20.91 0.51 -13.49
CA LYS A 89 -20.49 1.10 -14.77
C LYS A 89 -18.97 1.16 -14.95
N ASP A 90 -18.21 1.15 -13.86
CA ASP A 90 -16.74 1.26 -13.89
C ASP A 90 -16.03 0.03 -13.32
N LEU A 91 -16.68 -1.14 -13.35
CA LEU A 91 -16.05 -2.39 -12.93
C LEU A 91 -14.89 -2.73 -13.86
N LYS A 92 -13.71 -2.87 -13.28
CA LYS A 92 -12.51 -3.33 -13.96
C LYS A 92 -12.20 -4.75 -13.54
N ASP A 93 -11.73 -5.54 -14.49
CA ASP A 93 -11.30 -6.91 -14.22
C ASP A 93 -9.89 -6.88 -13.65
N LEU A 94 -9.69 -7.61 -12.54
CA LEU A 94 -8.36 -7.83 -12.02
C LEU A 94 -7.60 -8.77 -12.99
N PRO A 95 -6.31 -8.50 -13.29
CA PRO A 95 -5.49 -9.39 -14.10
C PRO A 95 -5.54 -10.85 -13.62
N SER A 96 -5.60 -11.79 -14.57
CA SER A 96 -5.83 -13.22 -14.27
C SER A 96 -4.74 -13.85 -13.40
N ASP A 97 -3.50 -13.41 -13.56
CA ASP A 97 -2.35 -13.79 -12.73
C ASP A 97 -2.51 -13.36 -11.27
N LEU A 98 -3.05 -12.16 -11.04
CA LEU A 98 -3.39 -11.70 -9.69
C LEU A 98 -4.55 -12.50 -9.10
N VAL A 99 -5.60 -12.79 -9.89
CA VAL A 99 -6.73 -13.63 -9.43
C VAL A 99 -6.21 -15.01 -9.00
N CYS A 100 -5.35 -15.64 -9.81
CA CYS A 100 -4.72 -16.92 -9.50
C CYS A 100 -3.89 -16.84 -8.22
N SER A 101 -3.09 -15.78 -8.07
CA SER A 101 -2.25 -15.56 -6.88
C SER A 101 -3.11 -15.41 -5.61
N ILE A 102 -4.20 -14.66 -5.68
CA ILE A 102 -5.16 -14.48 -4.58
C ILE A 102 -5.84 -15.80 -4.22
N GLY A 103 -6.25 -16.58 -5.22
CA GLY A 103 -6.81 -17.93 -5.05
C GLY A 103 -5.85 -18.88 -4.32
N ASP A 104 -4.59 -18.91 -4.75
CA ASP A 104 -3.57 -19.72 -4.08
C ASP A 104 -3.31 -19.25 -2.64
N ILE A 105 -3.11 -17.94 -2.42
CA ILE A 105 -2.84 -17.39 -1.09
C ILE A 105 -3.98 -17.71 -0.12
N LEU A 106 -5.23 -17.48 -0.50
CA LEU A 106 -6.36 -17.62 0.41
C LEU A 106 -6.85 -19.06 0.55
N LYS A 107 -6.91 -19.80 -0.55
CA LYS A 107 -7.62 -21.09 -0.62
C LYS A 107 -6.72 -22.26 -1.03
N LYS A 108 -5.44 -22.00 -1.34
CA LYS A 108 -4.50 -23.00 -1.89
C LYS A 108 -5.04 -23.63 -3.18
N ASN A 109 -5.75 -22.83 -3.97
CA ASN A 109 -6.32 -23.22 -5.24
C ASN A 109 -6.36 -21.96 -6.15
N PRO A 110 -5.47 -21.87 -7.15
CA PRO A 110 -5.43 -20.75 -8.07
C PRO A 110 -6.76 -20.49 -8.79
N ASP A 111 -7.52 -21.55 -9.07
CA ASP A 111 -8.78 -21.48 -9.82
C ASP A 111 -10.01 -21.30 -8.92
N TYR A 112 -9.82 -21.04 -7.62
CA TYR A 112 -10.92 -20.91 -6.67
C TYR A 112 -11.87 -19.75 -7.01
N PHE A 113 -11.30 -18.62 -7.41
CA PHE A 113 -12.06 -17.45 -7.82
C PHE A 113 -12.13 -17.45 -9.35
N SER A 114 -13.33 -17.53 -9.92
CA SER A 114 -13.49 -17.46 -11.38
C SER A 114 -13.21 -16.06 -11.91
N LYS A 115 -13.53 -15.03 -11.10
CA LYS A 115 -13.32 -13.63 -11.44
C LYS A 115 -13.21 -12.77 -10.19
N ILE A 116 -12.32 -11.79 -10.22
CA ILE A 116 -12.32 -10.68 -9.27
C ILE A 116 -12.41 -9.38 -10.07
N GLN A 117 -13.41 -8.56 -9.75
CA GLN A 117 -13.57 -7.23 -10.31
C GLN A 117 -13.39 -6.19 -9.21
N TYR A 118 -13.02 -4.98 -9.59
CA TYR A 118 -12.82 -3.88 -8.66
C TYR A 118 -13.31 -2.55 -9.23
N TYR A 119 -13.63 -1.62 -8.35
CA TYR A 119 -13.98 -0.23 -8.67
C TYR A 119 -13.53 0.70 -7.55
N TYR A 120 -13.30 1.97 -7.87
CA TYR A 120 -12.96 2.99 -6.88
C TYR A 120 -14.22 3.80 -6.56
N PRO A 121 -14.70 3.80 -5.29
CA PRO A 121 -15.86 4.61 -4.90
C PRO A 121 -15.69 6.10 -5.23
N ILE A 122 -16.79 6.81 -5.47
CA ILE A 122 -16.80 8.26 -5.69
C ILE A 122 -17.54 8.93 -4.53
N PHE A 123 -16.94 9.94 -3.93
CA PHE A 123 -17.52 10.69 -2.81
C PHE A 123 -17.76 12.14 -3.20
N LYS A 124 -18.87 12.70 -2.72
CA LYS A 124 -19.08 14.14 -2.76
C LYS A 124 -18.31 14.81 -1.64
N LYS A 125 -17.47 15.79 -1.98
CA LYS A 125 -16.73 16.62 -1.04
C LYS A 125 -17.13 18.07 -1.22
N LYS A 126 -17.53 18.73 -0.12
CA LYS A 126 -17.85 20.16 -0.13
C LYS A 126 -16.58 20.97 -0.41
N ILE A 127 -16.64 21.86 -1.39
CA ILE A 127 -15.54 22.76 -1.73
C ILE A 127 -15.44 23.83 -0.63
N ARG A 128 -14.22 24.10 -0.15
CA ARG A 128 -14.00 25.02 0.98
C ARG A 128 -14.39 26.44 0.58
N GLY A 129 -15.44 26.97 1.20
CA GLY A 129 -15.92 28.33 0.97
C GLY A 129 -17.04 28.46 -0.08
N SER A 130 -17.61 27.35 -0.55
CA SER A 130 -18.77 27.34 -1.45
C SER A 130 -19.80 26.28 -1.03
N ASP A 131 -21.03 26.39 -1.54
CA ASP A 131 -22.07 25.37 -1.36
C ASP A 131 -22.03 24.26 -2.42
N GLU A 132 -21.09 24.35 -3.37
CA GLU A 132 -20.84 23.33 -4.38
C GLU A 132 -20.08 22.12 -3.82
N GLU A 133 -20.36 20.94 -4.39
CA GLU A 133 -19.70 19.68 -4.08
C GLU A 133 -18.96 19.13 -5.31
N GLU A 134 -17.74 18.65 -5.10
CA GLU A 134 -16.94 17.97 -6.12
C GLU A 134 -16.97 16.45 -5.93
N ASP A 135 -16.91 15.72 -7.05
CA ASP A 135 -16.69 14.26 -7.03
C ASP A 135 -15.21 13.96 -6.78
N VAL A 136 -14.95 13.21 -5.72
CA VAL A 136 -13.63 12.76 -5.31
C VAL A 136 -13.57 11.25 -5.40
N LEU A 137 -12.67 10.76 -6.26
CA LEU A 137 -12.40 9.34 -6.36
C LEU A 137 -11.67 8.84 -5.10
N ALA A 138 -12.08 7.68 -4.60
CA ALA A 138 -11.40 6.94 -3.56
C ALA A 138 -9.93 6.67 -3.92
N ASP A 139 -9.07 6.58 -2.92
CA ASP A 139 -7.68 6.12 -3.09
C ASP A 139 -7.50 4.60 -2.95
N ARG A 140 -8.59 3.87 -2.65
CA ARG A 140 -8.63 2.40 -2.52
C ARG A 140 -9.86 1.82 -3.19
N PRO A 141 -9.76 0.66 -3.83
CA PRO A 141 -10.89 0.03 -4.48
C PRO A 141 -11.75 -0.78 -3.51
N LEU A 142 -12.97 -1.08 -3.96
CA LEU A 142 -13.81 -2.17 -3.47
C LEU A 142 -13.88 -3.24 -4.56
N PHE A 143 -14.20 -4.46 -4.13
CA PHE A 143 -14.13 -5.68 -4.93
C PHE A 143 -15.47 -6.40 -5.04
N ILE A 144 -15.62 -7.12 -6.16
CA ILE A 144 -16.67 -8.10 -6.41
C ILE A 144 -16.02 -9.42 -6.83
N PHE A 145 -16.31 -10.47 -6.07
CA PHE A 145 -15.78 -11.81 -6.25
C PHE A 145 -16.80 -12.67 -6.95
N GLU A 146 -16.36 -13.50 -7.88
CA GLU A 146 -17.18 -14.54 -8.47
C GLU A 146 -16.65 -15.92 -8.07
N VAL A 147 -17.52 -16.72 -7.44
CA VAL A 147 -17.23 -18.07 -6.96
C VAL A 147 -18.42 -18.94 -7.29
N GLU A 148 -18.21 -20.00 -8.07
CA GLU A 148 -19.28 -20.95 -8.48
C GLU A 148 -20.51 -20.25 -9.09
N GLY A 149 -20.28 -19.18 -9.87
CA GLY A 149 -21.36 -18.38 -10.49
C GLY A 149 -22.11 -17.44 -9.54
N LYS A 150 -21.75 -17.39 -8.25
CA LYS A 150 -22.28 -16.43 -7.28
C LYS A 150 -21.35 -15.22 -7.18
N LYS A 151 -21.94 -14.03 -7.10
CA LYS A 151 -21.21 -12.77 -6.90
C LYS A 151 -21.26 -12.37 -5.42
N LEU A 152 -20.10 -12.08 -4.86
CA LEU A 152 -19.93 -11.64 -3.49
C LEU A 152 -19.34 -10.23 -3.51
N SER A 153 -19.99 -9.30 -2.83
CA SER A 153 -19.47 -7.94 -2.62
C SER A 153 -18.40 -7.90 -1.54
N THR A 154 -17.65 -6.80 -1.46
CA THR A 154 -16.64 -6.58 -0.40
C THR A 154 -17.16 -6.79 1.01
N TYR A 155 -18.43 -6.51 1.25
CA TYR A 155 -19.05 -6.63 2.56
C TYR A 155 -19.47 -8.05 2.93
N GLU A 156 -19.48 -8.95 1.95
CA GLU A 156 -19.72 -10.38 2.16
C GLU A 156 -18.40 -11.17 2.25
N MET A 157 -17.26 -10.52 1.94
CA MET A 157 -15.94 -11.12 2.04
C MET A 157 -15.51 -11.29 3.50
N SER A 158 -14.77 -12.35 3.78
CA SER A 158 -14.04 -12.45 5.05
C SER A 158 -12.96 -11.37 5.14
N SER A 159 -12.58 -10.98 6.37
CA SER A 159 -11.52 -9.99 6.58
C SER A 159 -10.21 -10.41 5.90
N GLY A 160 -9.88 -11.71 5.90
CA GLY A 160 -8.68 -12.24 5.23
C GLY A 160 -8.74 -12.09 3.71
N GLU A 161 -9.89 -12.38 3.09
CA GLU A 161 -10.10 -12.17 1.65
C GLU A 161 -9.92 -10.70 1.28
N PHE A 162 -10.50 -9.79 2.06
CA PHE A 162 -10.37 -8.36 1.79
C PHE A 162 -8.92 -7.88 1.95
N ILE A 163 -8.23 -8.28 3.02
CA ILE A 163 -6.86 -7.84 3.32
C ILE A 163 -5.89 -8.30 2.24
N VAL A 164 -5.91 -9.58 1.87
CA VAL A 164 -4.99 -10.11 0.83
C VAL A 164 -5.27 -9.45 -0.51
N THR A 165 -6.54 -9.36 -0.90
CA THR A 165 -6.91 -8.82 -2.22
C THR A 165 -6.53 -7.35 -2.35
N SER A 166 -6.84 -6.56 -1.32
CA SER A 166 -6.48 -5.14 -1.26
C SER A 166 -4.98 -4.94 -1.30
N LEU A 167 -4.22 -5.77 -0.57
CA LEU A 167 -2.77 -5.68 -0.54
C LEU A 167 -2.13 -6.06 -1.89
N VAL A 168 -2.60 -7.16 -2.50
CA VAL A 168 -2.09 -7.64 -3.79
C VAL A 168 -2.38 -6.62 -4.89
N GLU A 169 -3.61 -6.09 -4.96
CA GLU A 169 -3.98 -5.03 -5.91
C GLU A 169 -3.14 -3.77 -5.70
N TYR A 170 -2.98 -3.34 -4.44
CA TYR A 170 -2.19 -2.15 -4.12
C TYR A 170 -0.74 -2.29 -4.58
N ILE A 171 -0.08 -3.39 -4.21
CA ILE A 171 1.31 -3.64 -4.58
C ILE A 171 1.43 -3.63 -6.10
N ASN A 172 0.53 -4.31 -6.83
CA ASN A 172 0.56 -4.32 -8.28
C ASN A 172 0.44 -2.90 -8.87
N CYS A 173 -0.50 -2.10 -8.37
CA CYS A 173 -0.68 -0.71 -8.80
C CYS A 173 0.58 0.14 -8.54
N GLU A 174 1.24 -0.02 -7.39
CA GLU A 174 2.49 0.69 -7.07
C GLU A 174 3.65 0.23 -7.95
N LEU A 175 3.77 -1.06 -8.24
CA LEU A 175 4.79 -1.57 -9.16
C LEU A 175 4.63 -1.01 -10.56
N GLU A 176 3.40 -0.95 -11.09
CA GLU A 176 3.13 -0.38 -12.41
C GLU A 176 3.45 1.12 -12.44
N LYS A 177 3.11 1.88 -11.39
CA LYS A 177 3.52 3.29 -11.26
C LYS A 177 5.03 3.44 -11.25
N ILE A 178 5.74 2.59 -10.50
CA ILE A 178 7.20 2.62 -10.43
C ILE A 178 7.82 2.31 -11.79
N LYS A 179 7.35 1.27 -12.48
CA LYS A 179 7.80 0.87 -13.82
C LYS A 179 7.59 2.01 -14.82
N TYR A 180 6.42 2.63 -14.80
CA TYR A 180 6.12 3.79 -15.63
C TYR A 180 7.07 4.98 -15.33
N ASN A 181 7.28 5.30 -14.06
CA ASN A 181 8.14 6.43 -13.68
C ASN A 181 9.61 6.18 -14.05
N LYS A 182 10.12 4.96 -13.87
CA LYS A 182 11.46 4.55 -14.33
C LYS A 182 11.61 4.73 -15.86
N SER A 183 10.57 4.42 -16.63
CA SER A 183 10.59 4.57 -18.09
C SER A 183 10.67 6.03 -18.56
N LYS A 184 10.16 6.98 -17.76
CA LYS A 184 10.13 8.41 -18.11
C LYS A 184 11.37 9.17 -17.69
N SER A 185 12.00 8.76 -16.60
CA SER A 185 13.03 9.55 -15.93
C SER A 185 13.79 8.66 -14.96
N ASN A 186 15.13 8.71 -14.99
CA ASN A 186 16.01 7.96 -14.10
C ASN A 186 16.60 8.86 -13.00
N ASN A 187 15.75 9.67 -12.36
CA ASN A 187 16.19 10.68 -11.38
C ASN A 187 16.33 10.12 -9.95
N LYS A 188 16.28 8.80 -9.79
CA LYS A 188 16.40 8.12 -8.49
C LYS A 188 17.72 7.36 -8.43
N LEU A 189 18.24 7.19 -7.23
CA LEU A 189 19.61 6.74 -7.00
C LEU A 189 19.88 5.29 -7.40
N HIS A 190 18.86 4.43 -7.44
CA HIS A 190 19.07 3.00 -7.58
C HIS A 190 17.97 2.31 -8.38
N GLU A 191 18.33 1.23 -9.09
CA GLU A 191 17.39 0.42 -9.86
C GLU A 191 16.43 -0.36 -8.98
N VAL A 192 16.85 -0.73 -7.77
CA VAL A 192 16.00 -1.45 -6.80
C VAL A 192 15.04 -0.48 -6.13
N SER A 193 13.75 -0.83 -6.15
CA SER A 193 12.71 -0.07 -5.46
C SER A 193 12.56 -0.56 -4.01
N ILE A 194 12.10 0.31 -3.11
CA ILE A 194 11.87 -0.03 -1.70
C ILE A 194 10.37 -0.12 -1.44
N GLY A 195 9.86 -1.26 -0.97
CA GLY A 195 8.49 -1.36 -0.47
C GLY A 195 8.50 -1.58 1.04
N ILE A 196 7.59 -0.92 1.75
CA ILE A 196 7.41 -1.09 3.19
C ILE A 196 5.99 -1.54 3.44
N ILE A 197 5.81 -2.67 4.13
CA ILE A 197 4.49 -3.18 4.51
C ILE A 197 4.49 -3.41 6.01
N ASP A 198 3.67 -2.63 6.71
CA ASP A 198 3.49 -2.76 8.15
C ASP A 198 2.45 -3.83 8.48
N GLU A 199 2.58 -4.53 9.61
CA GLU A 199 1.60 -5.50 10.12
C GLU A 199 1.00 -6.44 9.03
N ILE A 200 1.87 -7.22 8.39
CA ILE A 200 1.49 -8.08 7.25
C ILE A 200 0.52 -9.22 7.63
N GLU A 201 0.51 -9.63 8.89
CA GLU A 201 -0.22 -10.80 9.40
C GLU A 201 -1.67 -10.54 9.84
N VAL A 202 -2.09 -9.27 9.95
CA VAL A 202 -3.36 -8.94 10.61
C VAL A 202 -4.53 -9.64 9.92
N GLY A 203 -5.32 -10.36 10.72
CA GLY A 203 -6.53 -11.06 10.24
C GLY A 203 -6.28 -12.29 9.35
N LEU A 204 -5.02 -12.75 9.19
CA LEU A 204 -4.69 -13.89 8.34
C LEU A 204 -4.38 -15.15 9.13
N HIS A 205 -4.92 -16.27 8.64
CA HIS A 205 -4.52 -17.59 9.11
C HIS A 205 -3.04 -17.84 8.78
N PRO A 206 -2.24 -18.47 9.66
CA PRO A 206 -0.80 -18.68 9.44
C PRO A 206 -0.46 -19.36 8.10
N ALA A 207 -1.31 -20.28 7.65
CA ALA A 207 -1.14 -20.94 6.35
C ALA A 207 -1.25 -19.98 5.16
N ALA A 208 -2.20 -19.04 5.20
CA ALA A 208 -2.37 -18.04 4.15
C ALA A 208 -1.22 -17.02 4.17
N LEU A 209 -0.79 -16.61 5.37
CA LEU A 209 0.37 -15.73 5.54
C LEU A 209 1.65 -16.33 4.94
N ASN A 210 1.88 -17.63 5.11
CA ASN A 210 3.04 -18.30 4.51
C ASN A 210 3.02 -18.24 2.96
N ARG A 211 1.85 -18.42 2.36
CA ARG A 211 1.69 -18.32 0.91
C ARG A 211 1.85 -16.88 0.44
N LEU A 212 1.31 -15.91 1.18
CA LEU A 212 1.51 -14.49 0.92
C LEU A 212 3.00 -14.12 0.94
N ILE A 213 3.78 -14.56 1.93
CA ILE A 213 5.23 -14.32 1.99
C ILE A 213 5.95 -14.94 0.78
N SER A 214 5.54 -16.13 0.37
CA SER A 214 6.13 -16.81 -0.80
C SER A 214 5.85 -16.01 -2.08
N TYR A 215 4.60 -15.60 -2.28
CA TYR A 215 4.21 -14.70 -3.38
C TYR A 215 5.00 -13.38 -3.37
N LEU A 216 5.13 -12.73 -2.21
CA LEU A 216 5.90 -11.48 -2.09
C LEU A 216 7.39 -11.69 -2.41
N SER A 217 7.97 -12.83 -2.02
CA SER A 217 9.36 -13.16 -2.34
C SER A 217 9.58 -13.34 -3.84
N GLU A 218 8.64 -13.98 -4.54
CA GLU A 218 8.70 -14.13 -6.00
C GLU A 218 8.56 -12.77 -6.69
N LEU A 219 7.63 -11.94 -6.22
CA LEU A 219 7.40 -10.58 -6.72
C LEU A 219 8.65 -9.68 -6.56
N CYS A 220 9.34 -9.77 -5.42
CA CYS A 220 10.62 -9.08 -5.19
C CYS A 220 11.66 -9.42 -6.27
N GLY A 221 11.79 -10.70 -6.61
CA GLY A 221 12.72 -11.19 -7.63
C GLY A 221 12.38 -10.67 -9.02
N THR A 222 11.10 -10.72 -9.39
CA THR A 222 10.63 -10.29 -10.72
C THR A 222 10.75 -8.78 -10.94
N HIS A 223 10.44 -7.97 -9.93
CA HIS A 223 10.34 -6.51 -10.08
C HIS A 223 11.54 -5.71 -9.56
N LYS A 224 12.62 -6.38 -9.12
CA LYS A 224 13.77 -5.76 -8.43
C LYS A 224 13.29 -4.85 -7.28
N VAL A 225 12.53 -5.42 -6.35
CA VAL A 225 12.02 -4.70 -5.18
C VAL A 225 12.59 -5.32 -3.90
N CYS A 226 13.05 -4.46 -3.00
CA CYS A 226 13.39 -4.83 -1.62
C CYS A 226 12.18 -4.52 -0.73
N LEU A 227 11.56 -5.55 -0.18
CA LEU A 227 10.42 -5.41 0.74
C LEU A 227 10.87 -5.49 2.20
N PHE A 228 10.53 -4.46 2.96
CA PHE A 228 10.60 -4.45 4.41
C PHE A 228 9.22 -4.79 4.98
N LEU A 229 9.14 -5.93 5.66
CA LEU A 229 7.91 -6.40 6.30
C LEU A 229 8.01 -6.20 7.81
N SER A 230 7.01 -5.57 8.40
CA SER A 230 6.81 -5.53 9.85
C SER A 230 5.84 -6.63 10.26
N THR A 231 6.13 -7.31 11.37
CA THR A 231 5.28 -8.40 11.88
C THR A 231 5.47 -8.58 13.39
N HIS A 232 4.38 -8.86 14.09
CA HIS A 232 4.36 -9.38 15.45
C HIS A 232 4.33 -10.91 15.50
N SER A 233 4.17 -11.58 14.35
CA SER A 233 4.11 -13.04 14.27
C SER A 233 5.51 -13.66 14.30
N THR A 234 5.80 -14.41 15.37
CA THR A 234 7.07 -15.14 15.53
C THR A 234 7.29 -16.17 14.42
N ASN A 235 6.22 -16.80 13.93
CA ASN A 235 6.27 -17.76 12.81
C ASN A 235 6.71 -17.12 11.49
N THR A 236 6.42 -15.84 11.29
CA THR A 236 6.84 -15.08 10.09
C THR A 236 8.34 -14.79 10.14
N LEU A 237 8.85 -14.36 11.31
CA LEU A 237 10.27 -14.03 11.49
C LEU A 237 11.21 -15.21 11.19
N LEU A 238 10.77 -16.44 11.43
CA LEU A 238 11.56 -17.64 11.17
C LEU A 238 11.72 -18.00 9.69
N LYS A 239 10.89 -17.44 8.80
CA LYS A 239 10.81 -17.84 7.38
C LYS A 239 11.41 -16.84 6.40
N VAL A 240 11.54 -15.58 6.80
CA VAL A 240 12.28 -14.62 5.99
C VAL A 240 13.75 -15.01 6.06
N LYS A 241 14.32 -15.46 4.92
CA LYS A 241 15.76 -15.70 4.84
C LYS A 241 16.47 -14.39 5.17
N LYS A 242 17.39 -14.44 6.13
CA LYS A 242 18.35 -13.36 6.37
C LYS A 242 19.22 -13.12 5.15
#